data_AF-A0A1C5W8N8-F1
#
_entry.id   AF-A0A1C5W8N8-F1
#
_cell.length_a   1.000
_cell.length_b   1.000
_cell.length_c   1.000
_cell.angle_alpha   90.00
_cell.angle_beta   90.00
_cell.angle_gamma   90.00
#
_symmetry.space_group_name_H-M   'P 1'
#
loop_
_entity.id
_entity.type
_entity.pdbx_description
1 polymer ?
#
loop_
_entity_poly.entity_id
_entity_poly.type
_entity_poly.pdbx_seq_one_letter_code
_entity_poly.pdbx_strand_id
1 'polypeptide(L)' 'MKWVNKLNEALALNPYTSRNRVTVEYNPIANGVIIDVCGKTSVISADNLTEYGLMMETMKTIDRLYNL' A
#
# COMPACT_ATOMS: atom_id res chain seq x y z
N MET A 1 -6.90 -5.84 -8.91
CA MET A 1 -6.59 -5.45 -7.51
C MET A 1 -6.53 -6.61 -6.51
N LYS A 2 -6.56 -7.89 -6.91
CA LYS A 2 -6.42 -9.02 -5.96
C LYS A 2 -5.08 -9.01 -5.19
N TRP A 3 -4.08 -8.33 -5.72
CA TRP A 3 -2.77 -8.20 -5.10
C TRP A 3 -2.78 -7.37 -3.81
N VAL A 4 -3.71 -6.41 -3.65
CA VAL A 4 -3.80 -5.58 -2.43
C VAL A 4 -4.12 -6.47 -1.22
N ASN A 5 -5.04 -7.42 -1.39
CA ASN A 5 -5.38 -8.40 -0.35
C ASN A 5 -4.17 -9.28 -0.01
N LYS A 6 -3.47 -9.81 -1.03
CA LYS A 6 -2.25 -10.62 -0.83
C LYS A 6 -1.12 -9.83 -0.16
N LEU A 7 -0.99 -8.54 -0.48
CA LEU A 7 -0.01 -7.66 0.15
C LEU A 7 -0.35 -7.47 1.63
N ASN A 8 -1.60 -7.18 1.96
CA ASN A 8 -2.03 -7.08 3.36
C ASN A 8 -1.84 -8.39 4.14
N GLU A 9 -2.11 -9.55 3.53
CA GLU A 9 -1.81 -10.86 4.13
C GLU A 9 -0.32 -11.00 4.45
N ALA A 10 0.56 -10.65 3.50
CA ALA A 10 2.01 -10.70 3.70
C ALA A 10 2.49 -9.71 4.79
N LEU A 11 1.93 -8.50 4.82
CA LEU A 11 2.23 -7.48 5.83
C LEU A 11 1.76 -7.88 7.23
N ALA A 12 0.62 -8.57 7.34
CA ALA A 12 0.11 -9.07 8.61
C ALA A 12 1.00 -10.17 9.21
N LEU A 13 1.60 -11.01 8.35
CA LEU A 13 2.52 -12.07 8.76
C LEU A 13 3.93 -11.57 9.09
N ASN A 14 4.32 -10.40 8.59
CA ASN A 14 5.64 -9.83 8.84
C ASN A 14 5.66 -9.11 10.21
N PRO A 15 6.53 -9.51 11.16
CA PRO A 15 6.55 -8.93 12.52
C PRO A 15 6.83 -7.43 12.55
N TYR A 16 7.56 -6.88 11.56
CA TYR A 16 7.88 -5.46 11.48
C TYR A 16 6.69 -4.59 11.04
N THR A 17 5.79 -5.17 10.24
CA THR A 17 4.58 -4.52 9.69
C THR A 17 3.28 -5.02 10.33
N SER A 18 3.37 -6.02 11.23
CA SER A 18 2.26 -6.64 11.93
C SER A 18 1.49 -5.66 12.84
N ARG A 19 0.28 -6.05 13.27
CA ARG A 19 -0.65 -5.25 14.08
C ARG A 19 -1.25 -4.03 13.36
N ASN A 20 -1.54 -4.16 12.06
CA ASN A 20 -2.10 -3.08 11.24
C ASN A 20 -1.25 -1.81 11.25
N ARG A 21 0.07 -1.93 11.42
CA ARG A 21 1.02 -0.83 11.27
C ARG A 21 1.15 -0.40 9.81
N VAL A 22 0.83 -1.29 8.89
CA VAL A 22 0.68 -0.97 7.47
C VAL A 22 -0.68 -1.43 7.03
N THR A 23 -1.43 -0.55 6.38
CA THR A 23 -2.65 -0.91 5.66
C THR A 23 -2.58 -0.38 4.24
N VAL A 24 -3.03 -1.19 3.29
CA VAL A 24 -3.11 -0.83 1.88
C VAL A 24 -4.54 -1.08 1.42
N GLU A 25 -5.20 -0.06 0.90
CA GLU A 25 -6.58 -0.16 0.42
C GLU A 25 -6.69 0.38 -1.00
N TYR A 26 -7.40 -0.33 -1.87
CA TYR A 26 -7.76 0.20 -3.17
C TYR A 26 -9.10 0.94 -3.09
N ASN A 27 -9.11 2.21 -3.47
CA ASN A 27 -10.32 3.01 -3.60
C ASN A 27 -10.73 3.13 -5.07
N PRO A 28 -11.85 2.51 -5.49
CA PRO A 28 -12.31 2.55 -6.87
C PRO A 28 -12.84 3.93 -7.30
N ILE A 29 -13.33 4.75 -6.36
CA ILE A 29 -13.84 6.10 -6.64
C ILE A 29 -12.69 7.05 -6.95
N ALA A 30 -11.60 6.94 -6.18
CA ALA A 30 -10.38 7.72 -6.40
C ALA A 30 -9.45 7.11 -7.47
N ASN A 31 -9.83 5.95 -8.05
CA ASN A 31 -9.01 5.15 -8.95
C ASN A 31 -7.55 5.00 -8.44
N GLY A 32 -7.37 4.56 -7.20
CA GLY A 32 -6.05 4.62 -6.56
C GLY A 32 -5.90 3.79 -5.30
N VAL A 33 -4.69 3.80 -4.74
CA VAL A 33 -4.34 3.08 -3.52
C VAL A 33 -4.10 4.08 -2.39
N ILE A 34 -4.73 3.83 -1.25
CA ILE A 34 -4.51 4.52 0.01
C ILE A 34 -3.57 3.64 0.85
N ILE A 35 -2.53 4.25 1.39
CA ILE A 35 -1.49 3.58 2.17
C ILE A 35 -1.41 4.28 3.51
N ASP A 36 -1.56 3.54 4.60
CA ASP A 36 -1.21 3.99 5.94
C ASP A 36 0.01 3.22 6.44
N VAL A 37 1.00 3.94 6.96
CA VAL A 37 2.17 3.37 7.62
C VAL A 37 2.36 4.08 8.95
N CYS A 38 2.08 3.38 10.05
CA CYS A 38 2.19 3.88 11.42
C CYS A 38 1.46 5.23 11.62
N GLY A 39 0.29 5.41 11.01
CA GLY A 39 -0.49 6.66 11.06
C GLY A 39 -0.05 7.74 10.07
N LYS A 40 0.93 7.47 9.22
CA LYS A 40 1.30 8.33 8.08
C LYS A 40 0.59 7.84 6.84
N THR A 41 -0.28 8.68 6.28
CA THR A 41 -1.08 8.31 5.11
C THR A 41 -0.50 8.88 3.81
N SER A 42 -0.56 8.12 2.72
CA SER A 42 -0.25 8.57 1.36
C SER A 42 -1.26 7.97 0.37
N VAL A 43 -1.52 8.68 -0.73
CA VAL A 43 -2.41 8.22 -1.80
C VAL A 43 -1.63 8.15 -3.11
N ILE A 44 -1.83 7.09 -3.87
CA ILE A 44 -1.26 6.88 -5.21
C ILE A 44 -2.41 6.72 -6.19
N SER A 45 -2.48 7.60 -7.19
CA SER A 45 -3.42 7.39 -8.31
C SER A 45 -2.94 6.23 -9.18
N ALA A 46 -3.87 5.40 -9.63
CA ALA A 46 -3.63 4.37 -10.64
C ALA A 46 -3.61 4.93 -12.07
N ASP A 47 -3.91 6.22 -12.25
CA ASP A 47 -3.88 6.87 -13.55
C ASP A 47 -2.48 6.73 -14.17
N ASN A 48 -2.44 6.23 -15.40
CA ASN A 48 -1.20 5.97 -16.16
C ASN A 48 -0.29 4.87 -15.59
N LEU A 49 -0.75 4.11 -14.59
CA LEU A 49 -0.01 2.95 -14.07
C LEU A 49 -0.67 1.64 -14.52
N THR A 50 0.16 0.69 -14.91
CA THR A 50 -0.30 -0.71 -14.99
C THR A 50 -0.53 -1.25 -13.58
N GLU A 51 -1.26 -2.36 -13.46
CA GLU A 51 -1.46 -3.01 -12.15
C GLU A 51 -0.11 -3.33 -11.48
N TYR A 52 0.89 -3.77 -12.24
CA TYR A 52 2.26 -3.99 -11.75
C TYR A 52 2.96 -2.69 -11.35
N GLY A 53 2.83 -1.63 -12.16
CA GLY A 53 3.41 -0.31 -11.84
C GLY A 53 2.87 0.24 -10.52
N LEU A 54 1.56 0.13 -10.30
CA LEU A 54 0.92 0.55 -9.07
C LEU A 54 1.36 -0.29 -7.85
N MET A 55 1.58 -1.60 -8.01
CA MET A 55 2.20 -2.43 -6.96
C MET A 55 3.58 -1.88 -6.57
N MET A 56 4.43 -1.61 -7.55
CA MET A 56 5.80 -1.15 -7.32
C MET A 56 5.83 0.21 -6.61
N GLU A 57 5.00 1.16 -7.03
CA GLU A 57 4.91 2.47 -6.38
C GLU A 57 4.31 2.39 -4.97
N THR A 58 3.39 1.46 -4.73
CA THR A 58 2.87 1.17 -3.39
C THR A 58 3.97 0.69 -2.46
N MET A 59 4.78 -0.28 -2.89
CA MET A 59 5.90 -0.82 -2.08
C MET A 59 6.96 0.25 -1.80
N LYS A 60 7.34 1.06 -2.80
CA LYS A 60 8.26 2.19 -2.61
C LYS A 60 7.71 3.21 -1.62
N THR A 61 6.42 3.48 -1.67
CA THR A 61 5.79 4.45 -0.76
C THR A 61 5.76 3.93 0.67
N ILE A 62 5.49 2.63 0.88
CA ILE A 62 5.56 2.01 2.20
C ILE A 62 6.97 2.16 2.78
N ASP A 63 8.00 1.81 2.02
CA ASP A 63 9.40 1.93 2.45
C ASP A 63 9.78 3.39 2.77
N ARG A 64 9.40 4.34 1.92
CA ARG A 64 9.61 5.77 2.15
C ARG A 64 8.95 6.23 3.45
N LEU A 65 7.70 5.84 3.72
CA LEU A 65 6.98 6.28 4.92
C LEU A 65 7.57 5.69 6.22
N TYR A 66 8.14 4.49 6.16
CA TYR A 66 8.87 3.89 7.28
C TYR A 66 10.17 4.62 7.63
N ASN A 67 10.87 5.13 6.62
CA ASN A 67 12.19 5.75 6.78
C ASN A 67 12.13 7.28 6.97
N LEU A 68 10.93 7.87 6.98
CA LEU A 68 10.69 9.29 7.34
C LEU A 68 10.61 9.50 8.85
#